data_AF-A0A8X6VV17-F1
#
_entry.id   AF-A0A8X6VV17-F1
#
_cell.length_a   1.000
_cell.length_b   1.000
_cell.length_c   1.000
_cell.angle_alpha   90.00
_cell.angle_beta   90.00
_cell.angle_gamma   90.00
#
_symmetry.space_group_name_H-M   'P 1'
#
loop_
_entity.id
_entity.type
_entity.pdbx_description
1 polymer ?
#
loop_
_entity_poly.entity_id
_entity_poly.type
_entity_poly.pdbx_seq_one_letter_code
_entity_poly.pdbx_strand_id
1 'polypeptide(L)'
;MARRNPLDDFTRGRMIAKLEEGCTVTSVAAEFGISKSIVSCAWKAFQTTGTAVRKVGGGHPRTTTVGDDRYIILQAKRGRRQSASVIAQQLSTATGRQV
;
A
#
# COMPACT_ATOMS: atom_id res chain seq x y z
N MET A 1 1.28 -14.33 -14.51
CA MET A 1 1.71 -13.42 -13.42
C MET A 1 2.56 -14.20 -12.44
N ALA A 2 3.77 -13.72 -12.11
CA ALA A 2 4.64 -14.39 -11.14
C ALA A 2 4.15 -14.10 -9.72
N ARG A 3 3.93 -15.14 -8.91
CA ARG A 3 3.66 -14.98 -7.48
C ARG A 3 4.95 -14.47 -6.81
N ARG A 4 4.92 -13.26 -6.26
CA ARG A 4 5.98 -12.79 -5.38
C ARG A 4 5.73 -13.39 -4.00
N ASN A 5 6.43 -14.47 -3.68
CA ASN A 5 6.42 -15.00 -2.32
C ASN A 5 7.09 -13.98 -1.39
N PRO A 6 6.39 -13.47 -0.36
CA PRO A 6 6.99 -12.56 0.59
C PRO A 6 8.13 -13.24 1.36
N LEU A 7 9.23 -12.50 1.58
CA LEU A 7 10.24 -12.91 2.53
C LEU A 7 9.62 -12.92 3.93
N ASP A 8 9.85 -13.99 4.68
CA ASP A 8 9.41 -14.13 6.06
C ASP A 8 10.02 -13.04 6.96
N ASP A 9 9.23 -12.54 7.91
CA ASP A 9 9.63 -11.40 8.75
C ASP A 9 10.77 -11.76 9.70
N PHE A 10 10.91 -13.02 10.13
CA PHE A 10 12.04 -13.47 10.94
C PHE A 10 13.34 -13.43 10.13
N THR A 11 13.31 -13.91 8.89
CA THR A 11 14.48 -13.85 7.99
C THR A 11 14.87 -12.41 7.70
N ARG A 12 13.88 -11.54 7.47
CA ARG A 12 14.08 -10.10 7.27
C ARG A 12 14.74 -9.43 8.48
N GLY A 13 14.30 -9.76 9.71
CA GLY A 13 14.89 -9.26 10.95
C GLY A 13 16.36 -9.64 11.12
N ARG A 14 16.70 -10.92 10.87
CA ARG A 14 18.10 -11.39 10.95
C ARG A 14 19.00 -10.70 9.92
N MET A 15 18.51 -10.48 8.70
CA MET A 15 19.28 -9.77 7.67
C MET A 15 19.56 -8.31 8.07
N ILE A 16 18.57 -7.63 8.66
CA ILE A 16 18.72 -6.25 9.12
C ILE A 16 19.71 -6.16 10.27
N ALA A 17 19.63 -7.04 11.27
CA ALA A 17 20.57 -7.06 12.39
C ALA A 17 22.03 -7.16 11.92
N LYS A 18 22.32 -8.02 10.93
CA LYS A 18 23.66 -8.11 10.34
C LYS A 18 24.11 -6.85 9.62
N LEU A 19 23.19 -6.16 8.95
CA LEU A 19 23.50 -4.89 8.28
C LEU A 19 23.75 -3.78 9.31
N GLU A 20 23.08 -3.79 10.46
CA GLU A 20 23.37 -2.90 11.58
C GLU A 20 24.74 -3.18 12.21
N GLU A 21 25.16 -4.45 12.28
CA GLU A 21 26.51 -4.87 12.71
C GLU A 21 27.62 -4.48 11.70
N GLY A 22 27.27 -3.88 10.56
CA GLY A 22 28.22 -3.40 9.55
C GLY A 22 28.56 -4.39 8.44
N CYS A 23 27.83 -5.51 8.33
CA CYS A 23 28.01 -6.44 7.22
C CYS A 23 27.59 -5.80 5.89
N THR A 24 28.25 -6.20 4.80
CA THR A 24 27.87 -5.73 3.45
C THR A 24 26.63 -6.45 2.92
N VAL A 25 25.84 -5.74 2.11
CA VAL A 25 24.66 -6.31 1.40
C VAL A 25 25.01 -7.57 0.61
N THR A 26 26.21 -7.63 0.03
CA THR A 26 26.76 -8.79 -0.68
C THR A 26 26.96 -10.00 0.23
N SER A 27 27.53 -9.79 1.41
CA SER A 27 27.76 -10.86 2.40
C SER A 27 26.43 -11.44 2.89
N VAL A 28 25.50 -10.56 3.27
CA VAL A 28 24.17 -10.95 3.74
C VAL A 28 23.35 -11.64 2.63
N ALA A 29 23.45 -11.18 1.38
CA ALA A 29 22.80 -11.85 0.26
C ALA A 29 23.31 -13.28 0.04
N ALA A 30 24.62 -13.49 0.14
CA ALA A 30 25.25 -14.80 -0.03
C ALA A 30 24.89 -15.76 1.12
N GLU A 31 24.93 -15.28 2.37
CA GLU A 31 24.62 -16.09 3.55
C GLU A 31 23.17 -16.60 3.55
N PHE A 32 22.22 -15.74 3.18
CA PHE A 32 20.80 -16.11 3.19
C PHE A 32 20.30 -16.67 1.85
N GLY A 33 21.14 -16.73 0.81
CA GLY A 33 20.74 -17.21 -0.52
C GLY A 33 19.69 -16.33 -1.21
N ILE A 34 19.65 -15.04 -0.89
CA ILE A 34 18.62 -14.10 -1.36
C ILE A 34 19.24 -13.09 -2.34
N SER A 35 18.46 -12.64 -3.32
CA SER A 35 18.91 -11.60 -4.24
C SER A 35 19.33 -10.31 -3.51
N LYS A 36 20.45 -9.72 -3.94
CA LYS A 36 20.99 -8.45 -3.40
C LYS A 36 19.94 -7.32 -3.42
N SER A 37 19.04 -7.32 -4.42
CA SER A 37 17.94 -6.36 -4.52
C SER A 37 16.96 -6.45 -3.36
N ILE A 38 16.59 -7.66 -2.93
CA ILE A 38 15.68 -7.84 -1.79
C ILE A 38 16.33 -7.33 -0.50
N VAL A 39 17.63 -7.64 -0.31
CA VAL A 39 18.41 -7.18 0.85
C VAL A 39 18.50 -5.65 0.88
N SER A 40 18.87 -5.03 -0.24
CA SER A 40 18.96 -3.57 -0.37
C SER A 40 17.61 -2.88 -0.16
N CYS A 41 16.52 -3.44 -0.71
CA CYS A 41 15.17 -2.91 -0.49
C CYS A 41 14.73 -3.04 0.98
N ALA A 42 15.05 -4.16 1.64
CA ALA A 42 14.74 -4.35 3.06
C ALA A 42 15.50 -3.35 3.94
N TRP A 43 16.77 -3.12 3.65
CA TRP A 43 17.60 -2.14 4.37
C TRP A 43 17.06 -0.72 4.23
N LYS A 44 16.76 -0.27 3.01
CA LYS A 44 16.17 1.07 2.77
C LYS A 44 14.83 1.25 3.47
N ALA A 45 13.98 0.21 3.43
CA ALA A 45 12.69 0.24 4.13
C ALA A 45 12.90 0.38 5.64
N PHE A 46 13.82 -0.41 6.22
CA PHE A 46 14.18 -0.32 7.63
C PHE A 46 14.71 1.05 8.03
N GLN A 47 15.61 1.64 7.25
CA GLN A 47 16.11 3.00 7.49
C GLN A 47 14.99 4.06 7.45
N THR A 48 13.93 3.82 6.68
CA THR A 48 12.79 4.75 6.58
C THR A 48 11.79 4.55 7.73
N THR A 49 11.58 3.32 8.18
CA THR A 49 10.46 2.98 9.08
C THR A 49 10.89 2.56 10.48
N GLY A 50 12.17 2.26 10.69
CA GLY A 50 12.72 1.68 11.92
C GLY A 50 12.23 0.27 12.22
N THR A 51 11.52 -0.37 11.28
CA THR A 51 10.85 -1.65 11.52
C THR A 51 11.32 -2.70 10.53
N ALA A 52 11.73 -3.85 11.08
CA ALA A 52 12.11 -5.01 10.30
C ALA A 52 10.91 -5.83 9.81
N VAL A 53 9.69 -5.40 10.12
CA VAL A 53 8.45 -6.08 9.70
C VAL A 53 7.98 -5.50 8.37
N ARG A 54 7.49 -6.37 7.48
CA ARG A 54 6.85 -5.91 6.26
C ARG A 54 5.63 -5.02 6.59
N LYS A 55 5.62 -3.79 6.07
CA LYS A 55 4.38 -2.99 6.06
C LYS A 55 3.31 -3.69 5.24
N VAL A 56 2.15 -3.96 5.86
CA VAL A 56 0.95 -4.29 5.12
C VAL A 56 0.57 -3.04 4.34
N GLY A 57 0.47 -3.17 3.01
CA GLY A 57 0.07 -2.05 2.17
C GLY A 57 -1.33 -1.59 2.59
N GLY A 58 -1.49 -0.31 2.87
CA GLY A 58 -2.80 0.30 2.92
C GLY A 58 -3.43 0.32 1.52
N GLY A 59 -4.75 0.43 1.47
CA GLY A 59 -5.44 0.78 0.23
C GLY A 59 -5.13 2.21 -0.21
N HIS A 60 -5.57 2.57 -1.41
CA HIS A 60 -5.58 3.97 -1.82
C HIS A 60 -6.47 4.79 -0.88
N PRO A 61 -6.11 6.04 -0.53
CA PRO A 61 -6.99 6.92 0.22
C PRO A 61 -8.37 7.01 -0.44
N ARG A 62 -9.44 7.06 0.36
CA ARG A 62 -10.79 7.19 -0.17
C ARG A 62 -11.00 8.59 -0.72
N THR A 63 -11.40 8.69 -1.99
CA THR A 63 -11.83 9.97 -2.59
C THR A 63 -13.20 10.41 -2.07
N THR A 64 -14.12 9.46 -1.87
CA THR A 64 -15.47 9.72 -1.35
C THR A 64 -15.48 9.71 0.18
N THR A 65 -16.24 10.63 0.77
CA THR A 65 -16.53 10.62 2.20
C THR A 65 -17.75 9.75 2.48
N VAL A 66 -18.00 9.44 3.75
CA VAL A 66 -19.21 8.72 4.16
C VAL A 66 -20.49 9.49 3.78
N GLY A 67 -20.45 10.83 3.77
CA GLY A 67 -21.57 11.68 3.36
C GLY A 67 -21.87 11.56 1.87
N ASP A 68 -20.83 11.60 1.04
CA ASP A 68 -20.90 11.39 -0.40
C ASP A 68 -21.46 10.00 -0.72
N ASP A 69 -20.97 8.97 -0.05
CA ASP A 69 -21.45 7.59 -0.24
C ASP A 69 -22.96 7.49 0.06
N ARG A 70 -23.42 8.14 1.15
CA ARG A 70 -24.84 8.19 1.50
C ARG A 70 -25.65 8.93 0.44
N TYR A 71 -25.14 10.04 -0.09
CA TYR A 71 -25.78 10.79 -1.17
C TYR A 71 -25.89 9.95 -2.46
N ILE A 72 -24.79 9.31 -2.88
CA ILE A 72 -24.74 8.44 -4.07
C ILE A 72 -25.76 7.31 -3.94
N ILE A 73 -25.84 6.64 -2.79
CA ILE A 73 -26.81 5.56 -2.54
C ILE A 73 -28.24 6.08 -2.64
N LEU A 74 -28.52 7.27 -2.09
CA LEU A 74 -29.85 7.87 -2.16
C LEU A 74 -30.25 8.25 -3.59
N GLN A 75 -29.33 8.86 -4.36
CA GLN A 75 -29.61 9.22 -5.77
C GLN A 75 -29.78 7.97 -6.63
N ALA A 76 -28.94 6.94 -6.46
CA ALA A 76 -29.08 5.68 -7.16
C ALA A 76 -30.42 4.98 -6.86
N LYS A 77 -30.91 5.07 -5.62
CA LYS A 77 -32.23 4.54 -5.24
C LYS A 77 -33.39 5.32 -5.85
N ARG A 78 -33.30 6.66 -5.89
CA ARG A 78 -34.32 7.54 -6.49
C ARG A 78 -34.38 7.41 -8.01
N GLY A 79 -33.22 7.34 -8.65
CA GLY A 79 -33.06 7.24 -10.09
C GLY A 79 -32.38 5.93 -10.50
N ARG A 80 -33.09 4.79 -10.39
CA ARG A 80 -32.51 3.46 -10.71
C ARG A 80 -31.94 3.31 -12.13
N ARG A 81 -32.35 4.16 -13.07
CA ARG A 81 -31.86 4.20 -14.46
C ARG A 81 -30.86 5.33 -14.72
N GLN A 82 -30.55 6.16 -13.72
CA GLN A 82 -29.56 7.23 -13.88
C GLN A 82 -28.15 6.66 -13.98
N SER A 83 -27.31 7.29 -14.80
CA SER A 83 -25.91 6.91 -14.93
C SER A 83 -25.09 7.40 -13.74
N ALA A 84 -24.00 6.68 -13.46
CA ALA A 84 -23.07 7.08 -12.40
C ALA A 84 -22.44 8.47 -12.66
N SER A 85 -22.23 8.85 -13.92
CA SER A 85 -21.70 10.16 -14.29
C SER A 85 -22.64 11.31 -13.90
N VAL A 86 -23.95 11.12 -14.09
CA VAL A 86 -24.96 12.11 -13.69
C VAL A 86 -24.98 12.26 -12.18
N ILE A 87 -24.92 11.14 -11.43
CA ILE A 87 -24.88 11.17 -9.96
C ILE A 87 -23.59 11.85 -9.46
N ALA A 88 -22.45 11.59 -10.09
CA ALA A 88 -21.18 12.24 -9.77
C ALA A 88 -21.23 13.76 -10.05
N GLN A 89 -21.83 14.18 -11.16
CA GLN A 89 -22.02 15.59 -11.49
C GLN A 89 -22.92 16.29 -10.47
N GLN A 90 -24.05 15.68 -10.09
CA GLN A 90 -24.94 16.21 -9.06
C GLN A 90 -24.25 16.34 -7.70
N LEU A 91 -23.46 15.33 -7.31
CA LEU A 91 -22.66 15.37 -6.09
C LEU A 91 -21.62 16.49 -6.14
N SER A 92 -20.99 16.68 -7.31
CA SER A 92 -20.03 17.76 -7.51
C SER A 92 -20.67 19.15 -7.44
N THR A 93 -21.85 19.32 -8.06
CA THR A 93 -22.62 20.58 -7.96
C THR A 93 -23.06 20.86 -6.52
N ALA A 94 -23.47 19.84 -5.76
CA ALA A 94 -23.93 20.01 -4.38
C ALA A 94 -22.79 20.32 -3.40
N THR A 95 -21.60 19.77 -3.64
CA THR A 95 -20.48 19.81 -2.69
C THR A 95 -19.38 20.78 -3.12
N GLY A 96 -19.41 21.28 -4.37
CA GLY A 96 -18.37 22.13 -4.94
C GLY A 96 -17.03 21.43 -5.17
N ARG A 97 -16.95 20.10 -4.96
CA ARG A 97 -15.74 19.29 -5.13
C ARG A 97 -15.94 18.26 -6.23
N GLN A 98 -14.88 17.92 -6.95
CA GLN A 98 -14.91 16.80 -7.89
C GLN A 98 -14.55 15.51 -7.15
N VAL A 99 -15.33 14.45 -7.37
CA VAL A 99 -15.10 13.09 -6.86
C VAL A 99 -14.66 12.14 -7.96
#